data_AF-A0A0Q7MQ57-F1
#
_entry.id   AF-A0A0Q7MQ57-F1
#
_cell.length_a   1.000
_cell.length_b   1.000
_cell.length_c   1.000
_cell.angle_alpha   90.00
_cell.angle_beta   90.00
_cell.angle_gamma   90.00
#
_symmetry.space_group_name_H-M   'P 1'
#
loop_
_entity.id
_entity.type
_entity.pdbx_description
1 polymer ?
#
loop_
_entity_poly.entity_id
_entity_poly.type
_entity_poly.pdbx_seq_one_letter_code
_entity_poly.pdbx_strand_id
1 'polypeptide(L)'
;MTFAYPEMLATIRAKQWALADIDWDAPGADTITDEQRPRLATFMADLVWIEHVGARGFAALTHQAPPGPLREIYRYFHAEEQKHANAELALMRRWGMLPDGDAMPLPNKNIRLVISWLDRYADQLTLPVLGTVIPSLETALDGALVKFLLDEVEDPVCHEVFRHINSDESRHLAVGFQVLEQLGAGPLRRIAIETAGFAVRPSFVLGALLYAPLLSRMSTNIIALGLDEEKLWQAVRRYENVGERSPAIRRVPLYHVVKMHGKATIHRRQPFQLLADVSNACIDRFPIRVLGRRPSWSDELTYEPVAK
;
A
#
# COMPACT_ATOMS: atom_id res chain seq x y z
N MET A 1 -13.28 -7.34 -15.85
CA MET A 1 -12.49 -7.88 -16.98
C MET A 1 -11.88 -9.15 -16.47
N THR A 2 -12.11 -10.27 -17.15
CA THR A 2 -11.60 -11.57 -16.73
C THR A 2 -10.49 -11.95 -17.70
N PHE A 3 -9.28 -12.16 -17.18
CA PHE A 3 -8.13 -12.66 -17.93
C PHE A 3 -7.66 -14.00 -17.37
N ALA A 4 -6.94 -14.76 -18.17
CA ALA A 4 -6.29 -15.98 -17.69
C ALA A 4 -5.03 -15.61 -16.90
N TYR A 5 -4.90 -16.11 -15.67
CA TYR A 5 -3.71 -15.84 -14.85
C TYR A 5 -2.36 -16.19 -15.53
N PRO A 6 -2.23 -17.27 -16.34
CA PRO A 6 -1.01 -17.50 -17.11
C PRO A 6 -0.62 -16.35 -18.04
N GLU A 7 -1.59 -15.71 -18.70
CA GLU A 7 -1.35 -14.58 -19.61
C GLU A 7 -0.92 -13.33 -18.84
N MET A 8 -1.57 -13.06 -17.71
CA MET A 8 -1.15 -11.98 -16.80
C MET A 8 0.26 -12.24 -16.25
N LEU A 9 0.57 -13.47 -15.85
CA LEU A 9 1.90 -13.85 -15.38
C LEU A 9 2.97 -13.66 -16.48
N ALA A 10 2.66 -14.01 -17.73
CA ALA A 10 3.54 -13.74 -18.86
C ALA A 10 3.76 -12.22 -19.06
N THR A 11 2.69 -11.43 -18.93
CA THR A 11 2.76 -9.96 -19.02
C THR A 11 3.62 -9.36 -17.91
N ILE A 12 3.45 -9.81 -16.67
CA ILE A 12 4.25 -9.39 -15.51
C ILE A 12 5.73 -9.69 -15.76
N ARG A 13 6.05 -10.92 -16.20
CA ARG A 13 7.43 -11.32 -16.51
C ARG A 13 8.07 -10.48 -17.62
N ALA A 14 7.32 -10.19 -18.68
CA ALA A 14 7.82 -9.42 -19.81
C ALA A 14 8.07 -7.94 -19.48
N LYS A 15 7.40 -7.41 -18.45
CA LYS A 15 7.47 -5.99 -18.06
C LYS A 15 8.39 -5.72 -16.86
N GLN A 16 9.18 -6.71 -16.43
CA GLN A 16 10.10 -6.52 -15.31
C GLN A 16 11.19 -5.49 -15.63
N TRP A 17 11.40 -4.59 -14.68
CA TRP A 17 12.43 -3.56 -14.65
C TRP A 17 13.24 -3.67 -13.36
N ALA A 18 14.45 -3.12 -13.34
CA ALA A 18 15.32 -3.06 -12.17
C ALA A 18 15.82 -1.62 -11.93
N LEU A 19 16.26 -1.33 -10.70
CA LEU A 19 16.85 -0.04 -10.36
C LEU A 19 18.08 0.26 -11.23
N ALA A 20 18.85 -0.76 -11.63
CA ALA A 20 20.00 -0.60 -12.52
C ALA A 20 19.63 -0.18 -13.95
N ASP A 21 18.34 -0.27 -14.34
CA ASP A 21 17.87 0.20 -15.65
C ASP A 21 17.70 1.75 -15.67
N ILE A 22 17.82 2.44 -14.52
CA ILE A 22 17.57 3.87 -14.34
C ILE A 22 18.89 4.65 -14.23
N ASP A 23 19.01 5.76 -14.96
CA ASP A 23 20.13 6.69 -14.83
C ASP A 23 19.93 7.60 -13.61
N TRP A 24 20.41 7.13 -12.45
CA TRP A 24 20.31 7.85 -11.18
C TRP A 24 21.17 9.12 -11.11
N ASP A 25 22.07 9.34 -12.07
CA ASP A 25 22.95 10.52 -12.15
C ASP A 25 22.42 11.58 -13.12
N ALA A 26 21.31 11.31 -13.82
CA ALA A 26 20.64 12.28 -14.70
C ALA A 26 20.30 13.58 -13.95
N PRO A 27 20.18 14.73 -14.65
CA PRO A 27 19.92 16.03 -14.01
C PRO A 27 18.53 16.10 -13.35
N GLY A 28 18.34 17.06 -12.42
CA GLY A 28 17.04 17.40 -11.84
C GLY A 28 16.90 17.16 -10.33
N ALA A 29 17.87 16.52 -9.67
CA ALA A 29 17.84 16.38 -8.21
C ALA A 29 17.86 17.74 -7.47
N ASP A 30 18.44 18.76 -8.11
CA ASP A 30 18.55 20.14 -7.66
C ASP A 30 17.23 20.94 -7.75
N THR A 31 16.21 20.39 -8.42
CA THR A 31 14.86 20.99 -8.46
C THR A 31 14.14 20.92 -7.11
N ILE A 32 14.55 19.99 -6.23
CA ILE A 32 14.00 19.90 -4.87
C ILE A 32 14.50 21.08 -4.03
N THR A 33 13.57 21.99 -3.72
CA THR A 33 13.86 23.18 -2.93
C THR A 33 14.12 22.85 -1.46
N ASP A 34 14.89 23.70 -0.77
CA ASP A 34 15.16 23.53 0.67
C ASP A 34 13.90 23.67 1.55
N GLU A 35 12.88 24.38 1.07
CA GLU A 35 11.59 24.47 1.76
C GLU A 35 10.77 23.18 1.62
N GLN A 36 10.82 22.55 0.45
CA GLN A 36 10.09 21.31 0.14
C GLN A 36 10.76 20.09 0.78
N ARG A 37 12.09 20.04 0.79
CA ARG A 37 12.90 18.87 1.17
C ARG A 37 12.48 18.22 2.49
N PRO A 38 12.27 18.95 3.62
CA PRO A 38 11.93 18.32 4.90
C PRO A 38 10.54 17.68 4.91
N ARG A 39 9.58 18.32 4.24
CA ARG A 39 8.19 17.81 4.14
C ARG A 39 8.15 16.58 3.24
N LEU A 40 8.83 16.65 2.10
CA LEU A 40 8.96 15.55 1.16
C LEU A 40 9.73 14.36 1.77
N ALA A 41 10.77 14.60 2.57
CA ALA A 41 11.50 13.54 3.29
C ALA A 41 10.60 12.76 4.25
N THR A 42 9.70 13.45 4.96
CA THR A 42 8.74 12.80 5.86
C THR A 42 7.72 11.96 5.08
N PHE A 43 7.24 12.49 3.95
CA PHE A 43 6.31 11.78 3.07
C PHE A 43 6.94 10.53 2.46
N MET A 44 8.12 10.67 1.85
CA MET A 44 8.85 9.57 1.22
C MET A 44 9.25 8.49 2.23
N ALA A 45 9.62 8.88 3.46
CA ALA A 45 9.86 7.92 4.53
C ALA A 45 8.62 7.06 4.80
N ASP A 46 7.45 7.67 4.95
CA ASP A 46 6.21 6.93 5.15
C ASP A 46 5.87 6.06 3.92
N LEU A 47 6.07 6.56 2.70
CA LEU A 47 5.80 5.85 1.45
C LEU A 47 6.64 4.57 1.30
N VAL A 48 7.96 4.65 1.50
CA VAL A 48 8.88 3.49 1.47
C VAL A 48 8.39 2.36 2.38
N TRP A 49 7.93 2.72 3.58
CA TRP A 49 7.44 1.73 4.54
C TRP A 49 6.04 1.21 4.21
N ILE A 50 5.22 1.98 3.50
CA ILE A 50 3.90 1.54 3.03
C ILE A 50 4.06 0.52 1.90
N GLU A 51 4.93 0.76 0.91
CA GLU A 51 5.20 -0.23 -0.14
C GLU A 51 5.77 -1.52 0.45
N HIS A 52 6.67 -1.38 1.43
CA HIS A 52 7.20 -2.54 2.14
C HIS A 52 6.13 -3.30 2.97
N VAL A 53 5.12 -2.59 3.48
CA VAL A 53 3.92 -3.21 4.09
C VAL A 53 3.07 -3.94 3.02
N GLY A 54 2.93 -3.36 1.82
CA GLY A 54 2.33 -3.99 0.64
C GLY A 54 3.03 -5.30 0.28
N ALA A 55 4.35 -5.28 0.22
CA ALA A 55 5.20 -6.45 0.00
C ALA A 55 4.86 -7.57 1.00
N ARG A 56 4.80 -7.27 2.30
CA ARG A 56 4.43 -8.25 3.33
C ARG A 56 3.01 -8.81 3.13
N GLY A 57 2.08 -7.99 2.67
CA GLY A 57 0.71 -8.37 2.29
C GLY A 57 0.69 -9.38 1.15
N PHE A 58 1.48 -9.15 0.09
CA PHE A 58 1.61 -10.09 -1.02
C PHE A 58 2.36 -11.38 -0.68
N ALA A 59 3.35 -11.32 0.21
CA ALA A 59 3.98 -12.52 0.75
C ALA A 59 2.92 -13.40 1.46
N ALA A 60 2.05 -12.81 2.28
CA ALA A 60 0.95 -13.54 2.90
C ALA A 60 -0.04 -14.09 1.85
N LEU A 61 -0.41 -13.31 0.83
CA LEU A 61 -1.26 -13.79 -0.28
C LEU A 61 -0.63 -14.96 -1.04
N THR A 62 0.69 -14.95 -1.24
CA THR A 62 1.43 -16.06 -1.87
C THR A 62 1.24 -17.35 -1.08
N HIS A 63 1.33 -17.28 0.26
CA HIS A 63 1.08 -18.44 1.12
C HIS A 63 -0.38 -18.91 1.07
N GLN A 64 -1.34 -18.00 1.00
CA GLN A 64 -2.78 -18.32 1.01
C GLN A 64 -3.32 -18.79 -0.34
N ALA A 65 -2.72 -18.35 -1.46
CA ALA A 65 -3.17 -18.71 -2.79
C ALA A 65 -2.92 -20.21 -3.07
N PRO A 66 -3.82 -20.91 -3.78
CA PRO A 66 -3.59 -22.29 -4.19
C PRO A 66 -2.36 -22.39 -5.13
N PRO A 67 -1.71 -23.56 -5.23
CA PRO A 67 -0.63 -23.76 -6.20
C PRO A 67 -1.10 -23.42 -7.62
N GLY A 68 -0.30 -22.64 -8.35
CA GLY A 68 -0.60 -22.26 -9.72
C GLY A 68 -0.23 -20.81 -10.06
N PRO A 69 -0.69 -20.30 -11.21
CA PRO A 69 -0.29 -18.99 -11.72
C PRO A 69 -0.58 -17.82 -10.78
N LEU A 70 -1.69 -17.83 -10.04
CA LEU A 70 -2.03 -16.75 -9.09
C LEU A 70 -1.01 -16.65 -7.94
N ARG A 71 -0.56 -17.79 -7.42
CA ARG A 71 0.50 -17.82 -6.40
C ARG A 71 1.80 -17.22 -6.93
N GLU A 72 2.19 -17.58 -8.15
CA GLU A 72 3.38 -17.01 -8.78
C GLU A 72 3.23 -15.50 -9.03
N ILE A 73 2.05 -15.04 -9.45
CA ILE A 73 1.76 -13.61 -9.58
C ILE A 73 1.99 -12.89 -8.26
N TYR A 74 1.46 -13.39 -7.14
CA TYR A 74 1.68 -12.77 -5.83
C TYR A 74 3.15 -12.78 -5.39
N ARG A 75 3.92 -13.80 -5.79
CA ARG A 75 5.38 -13.81 -5.56
C ARG A 75 6.06 -12.68 -6.34
N TYR A 76 5.63 -12.40 -7.57
CA TYR A 76 6.11 -11.23 -8.32
C TYR A 76 5.66 -9.93 -7.69
N PHE A 77 4.39 -9.80 -7.27
CA PHE A 77 3.91 -8.57 -6.64
C PHE A 77 4.65 -8.26 -5.34
N HIS A 78 4.92 -9.28 -4.51
CA HIS A 78 5.83 -9.12 -3.36
C HIS A 78 7.18 -8.52 -3.74
N ALA A 79 7.81 -9.03 -4.81
CA ALA A 79 9.09 -8.53 -5.27
C ALA A 79 9.00 -7.14 -5.94
N GLU A 80 7.90 -6.84 -6.62
CA GLU A 80 7.63 -5.53 -7.22
C GLU A 80 7.49 -4.46 -6.13
N GLU A 81 6.69 -4.71 -5.08
CA GLU A 81 6.54 -3.79 -3.94
C GLU A 81 7.86 -3.55 -3.18
N GLN A 82 8.66 -4.61 -2.99
CA GLN A 82 9.99 -4.47 -2.40
C GLN A 82 10.88 -3.56 -3.27
N LYS A 83 10.78 -3.70 -4.59
CA LYS A 83 11.52 -2.89 -5.55
C LYS A 83 11.00 -1.45 -5.60
N HIS A 84 9.70 -1.21 -5.40
CA HIS A 84 9.12 0.14 -5.28
C HIS A 84 9.71 0.85 -4.05
N ALA A 85 9.67 0.20 -2.89
CA ALA A 85 10.28 0.72 -1.67
C ALA A 85 11.78 1.03 -1.83
N ASN A 86 12.53 0.16 -2.52
CA ASN A 86 13.94 0.38 -2.83
C ASN A 86 14.17 1.57 -3.78
N ALA A 87 13.33 1.72 -4.81
CA ALA A 87 13.44 2.84 -5.77
C ALA A 87 13.11 4.18 -5.10
N GLU A 88 12.12 4.20 -4.21
CA GLU A 88 11.77 5.37 -3.40
C GLU A 88 12.88 5.73 -2.41
N LEU A 89 13.53 4.72 -1.81
CA LEU A 89 14.69 4.94 -0.95
C LEU A 89 15.89 5.51 -1.75
N ALA A 90 16.09 5.04 -2.97
CA ALA A 90 17.09 5.58 -3.88
C ALA A 90 16.79 7.04 -4.28
N LEU A 91 15.52 7.40 -4.50
CA LEU A 91 15.11 8.80 -4.70
C LEU A 91 15.39 9.65 -3.46
N MET A 92 15.06 9.15 -2.25
CA MET A 92 15.39 9.85 -1.01
C MET A 92 16.89 10.10 -0.87
N ARG A 93 17.73 9.13 -1.22
CA ARG A 93 19.19 9.27 -1.22
C ARG A 93 19.64 10.35 -2.21
N ARG A 94 19.15 10.28 -3.45
CA ARG A 94 19.44 11.24 -4.51
C ARG A 94 19.11 12.67 -4.10
N TRP A 95 18.04 12.87 -3.34
CA TRP A 95 17.64 14.18 -2.83
C TRP A 95 18.25 14.55 -1.47
N GLY A 96 19.20 13.77 -0.94
CA GLY A 96 19.86 14.06 0.35
C GLY A 96 18.89 14.05 1.53
N MET A 97 17.86 13.19 1.50
CA MET A 97 16.84 13.08 2.54
C MET A 97 17.13 11.98 3.58
N LEU A 98 18.13 11.13 3.33
CA LEU A 98 18.50 10.08 4.28
C LEU A 98 19.27 10.64 5.48
N PRO A 99 18.88 10.30 6.72
CA PRO A 99 19.61 10.72 7.92
C PRO A 99 20.96 10.00 8.04
N ASP A 100 21.93 10.66 8.70
CA ASP A 100 23.20 10.10 9.17
C ASP A 100 23.91 9.10 8.23
N GLY A 101 24.21 9.53 7.00
CA GLY A 101 25.06 8.75 6.08
C GLY A 101 24.39 7.49 5.52
N ASP A 102 23.19 7.66 4.95
CA ASP A 102 22.41 6.61 4.27
C ASP A 102 21.64 5.64 5.20
N ALA A 103 21.32 6.04 6.44
CA ALA A 103 20.51 5.22 7.33
C ALA A 103 19.03 5.11 6.88
N MET A 104 18.42 3.93 7.04
CA MET A 104 17.00 3.72 6.71
C MET A 104 16.10 4.71 7.48
N PRO A 105 15.27 5.53 6.80
CA PRO A 105 14.35 6.45 7.45
C PRO A 105 13.40 5.73 8.40
N LEU A 106 12.98 6.45 9.45
CA LEU A 106 12.03 5.91 10.41
C LEU A 106 10.59 6.16 9.97
N PRO A 107 9.73 5.13 9.98
CA PRO A 107 8.31 5.35 9.72
C PRO A 107 7.68 6.05 10.91
N ASN A 108 6.55 6.71 10.66
CA ASN A 108 5.69 7.20 11.73
C ASN A 108 5.20 6.05 12.66
N LYS A 109 4.70 6.41 13.85
CA LYS A 109 4.29 5.42 14.86
C LYS A 109 3.12 4.53 14.42
N ASN A 110 2.19 5.03 13.60
CA ASN A 110 1.08 4.24 13.08
C ASN A 110 1.60 3.12 12.18
N ILE A 111 2.50 3.44 11.25
CA ILE A 111 3.12 2.46 10.37
C ILE A 111 3.92 1.43 11.19
N ARG A 112 4.70 1.86 12.19
CA ARG A 112 5.41 0.93 13.09
C ARG A 112 4.49 -0.06 13.80
N LEU A 113 3.31 0.40 14.24
CA LEU A 113 2.30 -0.48 14.86
C LEU A 113 1.73 -1.48 13.85
N VAL A 114 1.43 -1.03 12.63
CA VAL A 114 0.95 -1.91 11.55
C VAL A 114 2.01 -2.94 11.16
N ILE A 115 3.27 -2.53 11.03
CA ILE A 115 4.43 -3.40 10.82
C ILE A 115 4.50 -4.47 11.91
N SER A 116 4.44 -4.08 13.19
CA SER A 116 4.47 -5.03 14.31
C SER A 116 3.29 -6.00 14.32
N TRP A 117 2.11 -5.53 13.90
CA TRP A 117 0.91 -6.37 13.79
C TRP A 117 1.02 -7.35 12.62
N LEU A 118 1.47 -6.89 11.44
CA LEU A 118 1.69 -7.75 10.26
C LEU A 118 2.74 -8.81 10.54
N ASP A 119 3.85 -8.44 11.18
CA ASP A 119 4.91 -9.37 11.57
C ASP A 119 4.35 -10.54 12.39
N ARG A 120 3.38 -10.28 13.27
CA ARG A 120 2.80 -11.30 14.14
C ARG A 120 1.63 -12.07 13.51
N TYR A 121 0.84 -11.43 12.65
CA TYR A 121 -0.48 -11.95 12.27
C TYR A 121 -0.74 -12.07 10.77
N ALA A 122 0.12 -11.54 9.89
CA ALA A 122 -0.14 -11.50 8.45
C ALA A 122 -0.41 -12.89 7.86
N ASP A 123 0.33 -13.93 8.29
CA ASP A 123 0.15 -15.29 7.77
C ASP A 123 -1.15 -15.97 8.24
N GLN A 124 -1.83 -15.38 9.23
CA GLN A 124 -3.14 -15.86 9.71
C GLN A 124 -4.31 -15.21 8.97
N LEU A 125 -4.04 -14.14 8.21
CA LEU A 125 -5.03 -13.46 7.39
C LEU A 125 -5.38 -14.35 6.20
N THR A 126 -6.68 -14.43 5.91
CA THR A 126 -7.19 -15.30 4.86
C THR A 126 -7.23 -14.57 3.52
N LEU A 127 -7.23 -15.32 2.42
CA LEU A 127 -7.37 -14.77 1.07
C LEU A 127 -8.56 -13.80 0.91
N PRO A 128 -9.77 -14.08 1.46
CA PRO A 128 -10.88 -13.12 1.41
C PRO A 128 -10.59 -11.78 2.10
N VAL A 129 -9.82 -11.80 3.19
CA VAL A 129 -9.45 -10.57 3.92
C VAL A 129 -8.44 -9.77 3.11
N LEU A 130 -7.30 -10.39 2.79
CA LEU A 130 -6.22 -9.74 2.06
C LEU A 130 -6.65 -9.29 0.66
N GLY A 131 -7.32 -10.16 -0.09
CA GLY A 131 -7.81 -9.89 -1.44
C GLY A 131 -8.94 -8.86 -1.52
N THR A 132 -9.50 -8.44 -0.38
CA THR A 132 -10.45 -7.31 -0.33
C THR A 132 -9.77 -6.00 0.08
N VAL A 133 -8.86 -6.06 1.06
CA VAL A 133 -8.21 -4.88 1.64
C VAL A 133 -7.09 -4.35 0.74
N ILE A 134 -6.22 -5.22 0.21
CA ILE A 134 -5.06 -4.82 -0.59
C ILE A 134 -5.47 -4.00 -1.84
N PRO A 135 -6.47 -4.41 -2.66
CA PRO A 135 -6.86 -3.59 -3.81
C PRO A 135 -7.43 -2.22 -3.43
N SER A 136 -7.99 -2.07 -2.22
CA SER A 136 -8.42 -0.77 -1.71
C SER A 136 -7.25 0.13 -1.32
N LEU A 137 -6.18 -0.46 -0.79
CA LEU A 137 -4.95 0.24 -0.45
C LEU A 137 -4.23 0.70 -1.72
N GLU A 138 -3.95 -0.22 -2.65
CA GLU A 138 -3.35 0.11 -3.95
C GLU A 138 -4.12 1.21 -4.68
N THR A 139 -5.45 1.15 -4.68
CA THR A 139 -6.27 2.18 -5.35
C THR A 139 -6.09 3.56 -4.70
N ALA A 140 -5.90 3.62 -3.38
CA ALA A 140 -5.65 4.86 -2.67
C ALA A 140 -4.21 5.37 -2.90
N LEU A 141 -3.22 4.47 -2.94
CA LEU A 141 -1.82 4.75 -3.21
C LEU A 141 -1.60 5.26 -4.65
N ASP A 142 -1.96 4.46 -5.66
CA ASP A 142 -1.90 4.81 -7.09
C ASP A 142 -2.70 6.08 -7.40
N GLY A 143 -3.90 6.19 -6.82
CA GLY A 143 -4.85 7.24 -7.18
C GLY A 143 -4.51 8.62 -6.64
N ALA A 144 -3.92 8.70 -5.45
CA ALA A 144 -3.72 9.98 -4.74
C ALA A 144 -2.26 10.25 -4.37
N LEU A 145 -1.53 9.27 -3.83
CA LEU A 145 -0.16 9.48 -3.35
C LEU A 145 0.82 9.66 -4.50
N VAL A 146 0.76 8.80 -5.52
CA VAL A 146 1.66 8.90 -6.68
C VAL A 146 1.38 10.18 -7.49
N LYS A 147 0.11 10.50 -7.72
CA LYS A 147 -0.26 11.73 -8.46
C LYS A 147 0.18 12.99 -7.73
N PHE A 148 0.04 13.02 -6.40
CA PHE A 148 0.57 14.11 -5.60
C PHE A 148 2.06 14.31 -5.86
N LEU A 149 2.83 13.23 -5.74
CA LEU A 149 4.28 13.31 -5.90
C LEU A 149 4.68 13.77 -7.30
N LEU A 150 4.01 13.27 -8.35
CA LEU A 150 4.27 13.67 -9.73
C LEU A 150 3.88 15.12 -10.04
N ASP A 151 2.89 15.67 -9.33
CA ASP A 151 2.48 17.07 -9.48
C ASP A 151 3.42 18.04 -8.73
N GLU A 152 4.07 17.59 -7.65
CA GLU A 152 4.89 18.44 -6.77
C GLU A 152 6.40 18.33 -7.02
N VAL A 153 6.87 17.24 -7.63
CA VAL A 153 8.30 16.98 -7.85
C VAL A 153 8.64 17.15 -9.33
N GLU A 154 9.54 18.08 -9.63
CA GLU A 154 9.99 18.37 -11.00
C GLU A 154 11.20 17.53 -11.45
N ASP A 155 11.66 16.56 -10.64
CA ASP A 155 12.80 15.69 -10.99
C ASP A 155 12.41 14.64 -12.06
N PRO A 156 12.95 14.70 -13.30
CA PRO A 156 12.60 13.75 -14.36
C PRO A 156 12.93 12.29 -14.00
N VAL A 157 13.91 12.04 -13.13
CA VAL A 157 14.23 10.68 -12.64
C VAL A 157 13.10 10.15 -11.75
N CYS A 158 12.47 11.01 -10.95
CA CYS A 158 11.26 10.66 -10.19
C CYS A 158 10.13 10.22 -11.12
N HIS A 159 9.86 11.02 -12.15
CA HIS A 159 8.82 10.71 -13.15
C HIS A 159 9.10 9.39 -13.87
N GLU A 160 10.37 9.07 -14.13
CA GLU A 160 10.77 7.78 -14.66
C GLU A 160 10.50 6.63 -13.70
N VAL A 161 10.97 6.71 -12.46
CA VAL A 161 10.74 5.70 -11.42
C VAL A 161 9.24 5.42 -11.29
N PHE A 162 8.42 6.46 -11.14
CA PHE A 162 6.99 6.30 -10.95
C PHE A 162 6.25 5.86 -12.21
N ARG A 163 6.80 6.06 -13.41
CA ARG A 163 6.28 5.43 -14.64
C ARG A 163 6.37 3.91 -14.56
N HIS A 164 7.47 3.39 -14.03
CA HIS A 164 7.67 1.97 -13.83
C HIS A 164 6.77 1.43 -12.71
N ILE A 165 6.71 2.10 -11.56
CA ILE A 165 5.80 1.75 -10.45
C ILE A 165 4.35 1.71 -10.94
N ASN A 166 3.86 2.78 -11.59
CA ASN A 166 2.50 2.84 -12.14
C ASN A 166 2.19 1.70 -13.14
N SER A 167 3.18 1.26 -13.90
CA SER A 167 3.04 0.11 -14.80
C SER A 167 2.76 -1.16 -14.00
N ASP A 168 3.47 -1.36 -12.88
CA ASP A 168 3.31 -2.50 -11.97
C ASP A 168 1.94 -2.42 -11.25
N GLU A 169 1.60 -1.27 -10.66
CA GLU A 169 0.34 -1.01 -9.95
C GLU A 169 -0.90 -1.30 -10.80
N SER A 170 -0.83 -0.96 -12.09
CA SER A 170 -1.94 -1.27 -13.02
C SER A 170 -2.27 -2.77 -13.07
N ARG A 171 -1.27 -3.64 -12.90
CA ARG A 171 -1.42 -5.10 -12.90
C ARG A 171 -1.84 -5.61 -11.53
N HIS A 172 -1.32 -5.03 -10.46
CA HIS A 172 -1.74 -5.33 -9.08
C HIS A 172 -3.24 -5.12 -8.94
N LEU A 173 -3.73 -3.94 -9.32
CA LEU A 173 -5.15 -3.61 -9.31
C LEU A 173 -5.98 -4.55 -10.21
N ALA A 174 -5.51 -4.85 -11.42
CA ALA A 174 -6.23 -5.74 -12.34
C ALA A 174 -6.43 -7.14 -11.74
N VAL A 175 -5.38 -7.71 -11.14
CA VAL A 175 -5.43 -8.99 -10.43
C VAL A 175 -6.28 -8.88 -9.18
N GLY A 176 -6.13 -7.82 -8.40
CA GLY A 176 -6.88 -7.54 -7.19
C GLY A 176 -8.39 -7.55 -7.43
N PHE A 177 -8.88 -6.80 -8.42
CA PHE A 177 -10.30 -6.78 -8.76
C PHE A 177 -10.81 -8.10 -9.33
N GLN A 178 -10.00 -8.82 -10.12
CA GLN A 178 -10.39 -10.15 -10.61
C GLN A 178 -10.52 -11.16 -9.46
N VAL A 179 -9.60 -11.13 -8.49
CA VAL A 179 -9.68 -11.98 -7.30
C VAL A 179 -10.91 -11.62 -6.45
N LEU A 180 -11.18 -10.32 -6.27
CA LEU A 180 -12.37 -9.87 -5.56
C LEU A 180 -13.67 -10.33 -6.24
N GLU A 181 -13.71 -10.34 -7.57
CA GLU A 181 -14.82 -10.89 -8.35
C GLU A 181 -14.96 -12.41 -8.14
N GLN A 182 -13.86 -13.16 -8.15
CA GLN A 182 -13.87 -14.60 -7.88
C GLN A 182 -14.33 -14.94 -6.46
N LEU A 183 -13.93 -14.16 -5.45
CA LEU A 183 -14.41 -14.29 -4.08
C LEU A 183 -15.94 -14.14 -4.01
N GLY A 184 -16.48 -13.15 -4.71
CA GLY A 184 -17.92 -12.89 -4.78
C GLY A 184 -18.72 -13.90 -5.63
N ALA A 185 -18.05 -14.57 -6.57
CA ALA A 185 -18.67 -15.59 -7.43
C ALA A 185 -18.96 -16.90 -6.69
N GLY A 186 -18.32 -17.14 -5.53
CA GLY A 186 -18.48 -18.36 -4.75
C GLY A 186 -19.89 -18.61 -4.18
N PRO A 187 -20.15 -19.82 -3.63
CA PRO A 187 -21.41 -20.14 -2.98
C PRO A 187 -21.65 -19.24 -1.75
N LEU A 188 -22.88 -18.75 -1.56
CA LEU A 188 -23.25 -17.85 -0.45
C LEU A 188 -22.89 -18.43 0.93
N ARG A 189 -23.07 -19.75 1.13
CA ARG A 189 -22.68 -20.43 2.38
C ARG A 189 -21.19 -20.23 2.69
N ARG A 190 -20.31 -20.33 1.69
CA ARG A 190 -18.86 -20.17 1.87
C ARG A 190 -18.53 -18.72 2.25
N ILE A 191 -19.08 -17.76 1.52
CA ILE A 191 -18.92 -16.33 1.80
C ILE A 191 -19.36 -16.00 3.23
N ALA A 192 -20.51 -16.52 3.68
CA ALA A 192 -21.01 -16.30 5.03
C ALA A 192 -20.10 -16.90 6.12
N ILE A 193 -19.64 -18.15 5.95
CA ILE A 193 -18.74 -18.81 6.89
C ILE A 193 -17.40 -18.10 6.98
N GLU A 194 -16.79 -17.77 5.83
CA GLU A 194 -15.51 -17.06 5.78
C GLU A 194 -15.63 -15.67 6.44
N THR A 195 -16.74 -14.97 6.20
CA THR A 195 -17.03 -13.67 6.81
C THR A 195 -17.15 -13.74 8.33
N ALA A 196 -17.98 -14.65 8.84
CA ALA A 196 -18.12 -14.84 10.28
C ALA A 196 -16.79 -15.27 10.91
N GLY A 197 -16.02 -16.13 10.22
CA GLY A 197 -14.75 -16.65 10.67
C GLY A 197 -13.68 -15.57 10.89
N PHE A 198 -13.54 -14.59 9.99
CA PHE A 198 -12.58 -13.50 10.23
C PHE A 198 -13.12 -12.42 11.17
N ALA A 199 -14.43 -12.13 11.17
CA ALA A 199 -15.00 -11.04 11.97
C ALA A 199 -14.81 -11.25 13.49
N VAL A 200 -14.78 -12.50 13.95
CA VAL A 200 -14.60 -12.85 15.36
C VAL A 200 -13.14 -13.04 15.77
N ARG A 201 -12.20 -13.00 14.81
CA ARG A 201 -10.77 -13.21 15.09
C ARG A 201 -10.17 -11.97 15.77
N PRO A 202 -9.58 -12.10 16.98
CA PRO A 202 -8.97 -10.97 17.68
C PRO A 202 -7.87 -10.29 16.88
N SER A 203 -7.08 -11.06 16.11
CA SER A 203 -6.05 -10.52 15.24
C SER A 203 -6.62 -9.59 14.17
N PHE A 204 -7.73 -9.95 13.53
CA PHE A 204 -8.41 -9.12 12.54
C PHE A 204 -8.98 -7.84 13.17
N VAL A 205 -9.64 -7.95 14.32
CA VAL A 205 -10.19 -6.79 15.04
C VAL A 205 -9.07 -5.81 15.43
N LEU A 206 -7.96 -6.33 15.96
CA LEU A 206 -6.78 -5.52 16.27
C LEU A 206 -6.22 -4.85 15.01
N GLY A 207 -6.15 -5.56 13.89
CA GLY A 207 -5.71 -5.00 12.61
C GLY A 207 -6.61 -3.86 12.15
N ALA A 208 -7.93 -4.02 12.23
CA ALA A 208 -8.89 -2.97 11.89
C ALA A 208 -8.73 -1.72 12.78
N LEU A 209 -8.46 -1.90 14.08
CA LEU A 209 -8.21 -0.80 15.02
C LEU A 209 -6.91 -0.04 14.73
N LEU A 210 -5.90 -0.70 14.16
CA LEU A 210 -4.64 -0.06 13.76
C LEU A 210 -4.74 0.59 12.37
N TYR A 211 -5.50 -0.02 11.47
CA TYR A 211 -5.70 0.43 10.09
C TYR A 211 -6.47 1.75 10.00
N ALA A 212 -7.56 1.88 10.76
CA ALA A 212 -8.40 3.08 10.73
C ALA A 212 -7.64 4.39 11.03
N PRO A 213 -6.89 4.52 12.14
CA PRO A 213 -6.13 5.73 12.42
C PRO A 213 -4.97 5.95 11.44
N LEU A 214 -4.37 4.89 10.90
CA LEU A 214 -3.34 5.00 9.86
C LEU A 214 -3.89 5.70 8.61
N LEU A 215 -5.02 5.23 8.05
CA LEU A 215 -5.60 5.85 6.86
C LEU A 215 -6.02 7.31 7.11
N SER A 216 -6.58 7.61 8.28
CA SER A 216 -6.94 8.99 8.63
C SER A 216 -5.71 9.90 8.71
N ARG A 217 -4.60 9.40 9.28
CA ARG A 217 -3.33 10.12 9.33
C ARG A 217 -2.73 10.32 7.94
N MET A 218 -2.70 9.28 7.09
CA MET A 218 -2.21 9.39 5.71
C MET A 218 -2.97 10.46 4.94
N SER A 219 -4.31 10.43 4.98
CA SER A 219 -5.15 11.46 4.36
C SER A 219 -4.79 12.87 4.87
N THR A 220 -4.64 13.03 6.19
CA THR A 220 -4.29 14.32 6.80
C THR A 220 -2.90 14.80 6.40
N ASN A 221 -1.90 13.92 6.37
CA ASN A 221 -0.54 14.23 5.97
C ASN A 221 -0.50 14.69 4.51
N ILE A 222 -1.21 14.00 3.63
CA ILE A 222 -1.25 14.30 2.21
C ILE A 222 -1.94 15.65 1.93
N ILE A 223 -3.04 15.94 2.62
CA ILE A 223 -3.69 17.27 2.56
C ILE A 223 -2.75 18.36 3.07
N ALA A 224 -2.02 18.11 4.16
CA ALA A 224 -1.05 19.05 4.71
C ALA A 224 0.14 19.31 3.79
N LEU A 225 0.45 18.38 2.88
CA LEU A 225 1.48 18.53 1.86
C LEU A 225 0.99 19.29 0.62
N GLY A 226 -0.31 19.58 0.51
CA GLY A 226 -0.89 20.39 -0.56
C GLY A 226 -1.80 19.61 -1.53
N LEU A 227 -2.00 18.30 -1.34
CA LEU A 227 -2.91 17.57 -2.20
C LEU A 227 -4.36 18.01 -1.98
N ASP A 228 -5.04 18.27 -3.09
CA ASP A 228 -6.49 18.52 -3.09
C ASP A 228 -7.27 17.31 -2.54
N GLU A 229 -8.15 17.57 -1.58
CA GLU A 229 -9.06 16.58 -0.98
C GLU A 229 -9.92 15.88 -2.06
N GLU A 230 -10.25 16.58 -3.15
CA GLU A 230 -10.99 16.02 -4.28
C GLU A 230 -10.18 14.91 -4.98
N LYS A 231 -8.85 15.02 -5.07
CA LYS A 231 -8.00 13.96 -5.65
C LYS A 231 -7.97 12.71 -4.77
N LEU A 232 -7.92 12.87 -3.44
CA LEU A 232 -8.08 11.76 -2.50
C LEU A 232 -9.45 11.08 -2.65
N TRP A 233 -10.50 11.88 -2.81
CA TRP A 233 -11.85 11.38 -3.05
C TRP A 233 -11.96 10.59 -4.36
N GLN A 234 -11.37 11.10 -5.44
CA GLN A 234 -11.38 10.41 -6.73
C GLN A 234 -10.67 9.05 -6.66
N ALA A 235 -9.57 8.96 -5.90
CA ALA A 235 -8.88 7.70 -5.65
C ALA A 235 -9.81 6.68 -4.98
N VAL A 236 -10.43 7.00 -3.83
CA VAL A 236 -11.36 6.06 -3.17
C VAL A 236 -12.62 5.78 -3.99
N ARG A 237 -13.11 6.75 -4.75
CA ARG A 237 -14.25 6.53 -5.65
C ARG A 237 -13.90 5.55 -6.77
N ARG A 238 -12.64 5.46 -7.20
CA ARG A 238 -12.22 4.44 -8.19
C ARG A 238 -12.46 3.04 -7.66
N TYR A 239 -12.16 2.77 -6.38
CA TYR A 239 -12.42 1.45 -5.77
C TYR A 239 -13.92 1.11 -5.78
N GLU A 240 -14.77 2.07 -5.37
CA GLU A 240 -16.23 1.91 -5.43
C GLU A 240 -16.72 1.71 -6.87
N ASN A 241 -16.32 2.57 -7.81
CA ASN A 241 -16.78 2.53 -9.19
C ASN A 241 -16.43 1.21 -9.89
N VAL A 242 -15.21 0.70 -9.67
CA VAL A 242 -14.79 -0.58 -10.27
C VAL A 242 -15.50 -1.75 -9.59
N GLY A 243 -15.63 -1.73 -8.26
CA GLY A 243 -16.34 -2.77 -7.52
C GLY A 243 -17.83 -2.86 -7.84
N GLU A 244 -18.54 -1.73 -7.95
CA GLU A 244 -19.98 -1.68 -8.24
C GLU A 244 -20.34 -2.20 -9.64
N ARG A 245 -19.40 -2.16 -10.59
CA ARG A 245 -19.59 -2.71 -11.94
C ARG A 245 -19.73 -4.24 -11.95
N SER A 246 -19.21 -4.94 -10.93
CA SER A 246 -19.30 -6.40 -10.83
C SER A 246 -20.45 -6.83 -9.90
N PRO A 247 -21.45 -7.57 -10.40
CA PRO A 247 -22.47 -8.19 -9.56
C PRO A 247 -21.90 -9.16 -8.51
N ALA A 248 -20.77 -9.82 -8.82
CA ALA A 248 -20.13 -10.75 -7.90
C ALA A 248 -19.46 -10.01 -6.73
N ILE A 249 -18.68 -8.96 -6.99
CA ILE A 249 -18.02 -8.17 -5.94
C ILE A 249 -19.03 -7.62 -4.92
N ARG A 250 -20.20 -7.16 -5.39
CA ARG A 250 -21.28 -6.68 -4.52
C ARG A 250 -21.82 -7.73 -3.52
N ARG A 251 -21.51 -9.02 -3.71
CA ARG A 251 -21.86 -10.10 -2.78
C ARG A 251 -20.84 -10.30 -1.66
N VAL A 252 -19.66 -9.67 -1.74
CA VAL A 252 -18.60 -9.79 -0.72
C VAL A 252 -18.90 -8.83 0.43
N PRO A 253 -19.18 -9.29 1.66
CA PRO A 253 -19.52 -8.40 2.78
C PRO A 253 -18.38 -7.46 3.16
N LEU A 254 -17.14 -7.96 3.16
CA LEU A 254 -15.96 -7.17 3.51
C LEU A 254 -15.72 -6.01 2.53
N TYR A 255 -16.07 -6.17 1.25
CA TYR A 255 -15.97 -5.10 0.25
C TYR A 255 -16.80 -3.88 0.67
N HIS A 256 -18.01 -4.11 1.18
CA HIS A 256 -18.88 -3.01 1.65
C HIS A 256 -18.33 -2.33 2.90
N VAL A 257 -17.71 -3.10 3.81
CA VAL A 257 -17.06 -2.55 5.01
C VAL A 257 -15.88 -1.67 4.61
N VAL A 258 -14.99 -2.17 3.74
CA VAL A 258 -13.82 -1.43 3.26
C VAL A 258 -14.23 -0.18 2.48
N LYS A 259 -15.20 -0.30 1.57
CA LYS A 259 -15.80 0.82 0.84
C LYS A 259 -16.36 1.89 1.78
N MET A 260 -17.16 1.48 2.77
CA MET A 260 -17.76 2.40 3.73
C MET A 260 -16.69 3.11 4.57
N HIS A 261 -15.67 2.37 5.02
CA HIS A 261 -14.55 2.90 5.79
C HIS A 261 -13.75 3.94 5.00
N GLY A 262 -13.40 3.65 3.74
CA GLY A 262 -12.72 4.61 2.87
C GLY A 262 -13.51 5.91 2.71
N LYS A 263 -14.82 5.81 2.44
CA LYS A 263 -15.72 6.97 2.34
C LYS A 263 -15.82 7.74 3.65
N ALA A 264 -15.94 7.06 4.78
CA ALA A 264 -16.03 7.70 6.09
C ALA A 264 -14.75 8.47 6.45
N THR A 265 -13.60 7.91 6.08
CA THR A 265 -12.27 8.52 6.31
C THR A 265 -12.10 9.79 5.49
N ILE A 266 -12.42 9.76 4.20
CA ILE A 266 -12.26 10.94 3.32
C ILE A 266 -13.29 12.01 3.65
N HIS A 267 -14.56 11.64 3.81
CA HIS A 267 -15.59 12.62 4.18
C HIS A 267 -15.53 13.05 5.66
N ARG A 268 -14.52 12.60 6.41
CA ARG A 268 -14.30 12.91 7.83
C ARG A 268 -15.59 12.80 8.67
N ARG A 269 -16.38 11.75 8.40
CA ARG A 269 -17.73 11.62 8.98
C ARG A 269 -17.64 11.37 10.48
N GLN A 270 -18.48 12.06 11.25
CA GLN A 270 -18.61 11.82 12.69
C GLN A 270 -19.56 10.63 12.97
N PRO A 271 -19.34 9.84 14.03
CA PRO A 271 -18.27 9.93 15.04
C PRO A 271 -16.95 9.25 14.63
N PHE A 272 -16.87 8.71 13.42
CA PHE A 272 -15.71 7.94 12.96
C PHE A 272 -14.40 8.76 12.97
N GLN A 273 -14.44 10.00 12.48
CA GLN A 273 -13.28 10.89 12.50
C GLN A 273 -12.79 11.18 13.92
N LEU A 274 -13.70 11.46 14.87
CA LEU A 274 -13.34 11.68 16.27
C LEU A 274 -12.61 10.46 16.86
N LEU A 275 -13.09 9.25 16.59
CA LEU A 275 -12.44 8.03 17.05
C LEU A 275 -11.03 7.86 16.44
N ALA A 276 -10.86 8.18 15.17
CA ALA A 276 -9.57 8.16 14.50
C ALA A 276 -8.60 9.20 15.09
N ASP A 277 -9.07 10.42 15.35
CA ASP A 277 -8.28 11.52 15.93
C ASP A 277 -7.82 11.18 17.36
N VAL A 278 -8.73 10.67 18.20
CA VAL A 278 -8.40 10.21 19.56
C VAL A 278 -7.39 9.07 19.50
N SER A 279 -7.59 8.10 18.60
CA SER A 279 -6.66 6.99 18.43
C SER A 279 -5.27 7.46 18.00
N ASN A 280 -5.20 8.40 17.05
CA ASN A 280 -3.95 9.02 16.62
C ASN A 280 -3.25 9.75 17.78
N ALA A 281 -3.99 10.52 18.59
CA ALA A 281 -3.45 11.20 19.77
C ALA A 281 -2.93 10.23 20.85
N CYS A 282 -3.54 9.06 20.98
CA CYS A 282 -3.05 7.98 21.84
C CYS A 282 -1.77 7.35 21.27
N ILE A 283 -1.74 7.05 19.96
CA ILE A 283 -0.58 6.48 19.27
C ILE A 283 0.63 7.44 19.35
N ASP A 284 0.41 8.75 19.24
CA ASP A 284 1.47 9.75 19.39
C ASP A 284 2.13 9.74 20.76
N ARG A 285 1.39 9.34 21.80
CA ARG A 285 1.91 9.17 23.16
C ARG A 285 2.44 7.76 23.44
N PHE A 286 2.24 6.82 22.51
CA PHE A 286 2.66 5.44 22.69
C PHE A 286 4.21 5.34 22.75
N PRO A 287 4.77 4.64 23.76
CA PRO A 287 6.21 4.52 23.94
C PRO A 287 6.81 3.59 22.88
N ILE A 288 7.63 4.15 21.98
CA ILE A 288 8.28 3.42 20.88
C ILE A 288 9.09 2.22 21.38
N ARG A 289 9.66 2.30 22.59
CA ARG A 289 10.45 1.21 23.22
C ARG A 289 9.65 -0.09 23.38
N VAL A 290 8.32 -0.02 23.44
CA VAL A 290 7.43 -1.19 23.57
C VAL A 290 7.24 -1.92 22.24
N LEU A 291 7.49 -1.25 21.11
CA LEU A 291 7.32 -1.82 19.77
C LEU A 291 8.42 -2.82 19.38
N GLY A 292 9.39 -3.07 20.27
CA GLY A 292 10.46 -4.04 20.06
C GLY A 292 11.46 -3.63 18.98
N ARG A 293 12.16 -4.61 18.43
CA ARG A 293 13.10 -4.41 17.31
C ARG A 293 12.32 -4.28 16.01
N ARG A 294 12.94 -3.63 15.00
CA ARG A 294 12.39 -3.66 13.63
C ARG A 294 12.33 -5.12 13.16
N PRO A 295 11.31 -5.53 12.41
CA PRO A 295 11.24 -6.89 11.89
C PRO A 295 12.40 -7.20 10.95
N SER A 296 12.82 -8.47 10.89
CA SER A 296 13.97 -8.88 10.06
C SER A 296 13.74 -8.70 8.56
N TRP A 297 12.48 -8.74 8.10
CA TRP A 297 12.15 -8.48 6.70
C TRP A 297 12.42 -7.02 6.28
N SER A 298 12.56 -6.09 7.24
CA SER A 298 12.98 -4.72 6.96
C SER A 298 14.48 -4.54 6.67
N ASP A 299 15.27 -5.58 6.92
CA ASP A 299 16.70 -5.59 6.57
C ASP A 299 16.93 -5.90 5.08
N GLU A 300 15.87 -6.25 4.33
CA GLU A 300 15.91 -6.51 2.87
C GLU A 300 15.80 -5.22 2.03
N LEU A 301 15.49 -4.08 2.66
CA LEU A 301 15.43 -2.77 2.00
C LEU A 301 16.85 -2.27 1.68
N THR A 302 17.07 -1.86 0.43
CA THR A 302 18.33 -1.29 -0.02
C THR A 302 18.11 -0.26 -1.12
N TYR A 303 18.88 0.83 -1.09
CA TYR A 303 18.91 1.83 -2.16
C TYR A 303 19.88 1.44 -3.29
N GLU A 304 20.67 0.38 -3.11
CA GLU A 304 21.68 0.01 -4.10
C GLU A 304 21.01 -0.51 -5.38
N PRO A 305 21.41 -0.02 -6.56
CA PRO A 305 20.92 -0.55 -7.83
C PRO A 305 21.36 -2.01 -8.02
N VAL A 306 20.51 -2.96 -7.65
CA VAL A 306 20.75 -4.39 -7.90
C VAL A 306 20.21 -4.77 -9.29
N ALA A 307 20.96 -5.60 -10.01
CA ALA A 307 20.52 -6.17 -11.29
C ALA A 307 19.38 -7.20 -11.11
N LYS A 308 18.65 -7.47 -12.21
CA LYS A 308 17.46 -8.36 -12.26
C LYS A 308 17.72 -9.78 -11.77
#